data_AF-A0A672NU78-F1
#
_entry.id   AF-A0A672NU78-F1
#
_cell.length_a   1.000
_cell.length_b   1.000
_cell.length_c   1.000
_cell.angle_alpha   90.00
_cell.angle_beta   90.00
_cell.angle_gamma   90.00
#
_symmetry.space_group_name_H-M   'P 1'
#
loop_
_entity.id
_entity.type
_entity.pdbx_description
1 polymer ?
#
loop_
_entity_poly.entity_id
_entity_poly.type
_entity_poly.pdbx_seq_one_letter_code
_entity_poly.pdbx_strand_id
1 'polypeptide(L)'
;MRGLSIDDTLGKLLMATIDKLKIKKSERSNASSCVNNITAKVVTHLKQNVNWCKDIERLRTGSYYENVKICEPDEFDVMRSIPVDVALKRHPNKHALHRFLNEDKTIQASEMLSEFRDAVKETETILYYIDVSCHKKKPRCPAVTLEVKMEENGKTISIDFVLGLKVHRASWPDFTKDGFKIETWLGKKEKANMKHRPFYLVSKYEGKGHAEHDGVTDAWRISFSHVEKEILKRHGHSKTCCEDVGYKCCQYLFCSSCAKL
;
A
#
# COMPACT_ATOMS: atom_id res chain seq x y z
N MET A 1 -3.50 -5.74 -55.16
CA MET A 1 -2.65 -5.42 -53.99
C MET A 1 -3.51 -5.55 -52.74
N ARG A 2 -3.23 -6.53 -51.87
CA ARG A 2 -3.94 -6.69 -50.60
C ARG A 2 -3.35 -5.66 -49.63
N GLY A 3 -4.19 -4.76 -49.13
CA GLY A 3 -3.80 -3.84 -48.07
C GLY A 3 -3.40 -4.63 -46.83
N LEU A 4 -2.12 -4.57 -46.46
CA LEU A 4 -1.67 -4.94 -45.14
C LEU A 4 -2.36 -4.00 -44.15
N SER A 5 -3.28 -4.56 -43.38
CA SER A 5 -4.04 -3.88 -42.34
C SER A 5 -3.10 -3.23 -41.33
N ILE A 6 -3.12 -1.89 -41.27
CA ILE A 6 -2.40 -1.07 -40.30
C ILE A 6 -2.77 -1.49 -38.84
N ASP A 7 -3.95 -2.09 -38.66
CA ASP A 7 -4.52 -2.55 -37.38
C ASP A 7 -3.77 -3.76 -36.80
N ASP A 8 -3.38 -4.73 -37.64
CA ASP A 8 -2.68 -5.95 -37.19
C ASP A 8 -1.23 -5.66 -36.78
N THR A 9 -0.60 -4.65 -37.40
CA THR A 9 0.76 -4.23 -37.07
C THR A 9 0.82 -3.50 -35.73
N LEU A 10 -0.14 -2.61 -35.46
CA LEU A 10 -0.23 -1.89 -34.19
C LEU A 10 -0.55 -2.84 -33.02
N GLY A 11 -1.50 -3.77 -33.22
CA GLY A 11 -1.83 -4.78 -32.21
C GLY A 11 -0.62 -5.63 -31.82
N LYS A 12 0.16 -6.09 -32.81
CA LYS A 12 1.40 -6.85 -32.57
C LYS A 12 2.46 -6.02 -31.84
N LEU A 13 2.62 -4.76 -32.20
CA LEU A 13 3.55 -3.85 -31.53
C LEU A 13 3.18 -3.65 -30.05
N LEU A 14 1.90 -3.45 -29.76
CA LEU A 14 1.40 -3.29 -28.39
C LEU A 14 1.63 -4.55 -27.56
N MET A 15 1.33 -5.73 -28.11
CA MET A 15 1.57 -7.00 -27.41
C MET A 15 3.06 -7.24 -27.14
N ALA A 16 3.93 -6.99 -28.12
CA ALA A 16 5.38 -7.09 -27.94
C ALA A 16 5.90 -6.08 -26.90
N THR A 17 5.30 -4.90 -26.81
CA THR A 17 5.63 -3.91 -25.78
C THR A 17 5.20 -4.39 -24.40
N ILE A 18 3.97 -4.91 -24.27
CA ILE A 18 3.45 -5.47 -23.02
C ILE A 18 4.32 -6.62 -22.52
N ASP A 19 4.79 -7.48 -23.42
CA ASP A 19 5.69 -8.58 -23.08
C ASP A 19 7.04 -8.10 -22.55
N LYS A 20 7.60 -7.00 -23.08
CA LYS A 20 8.81 -6.38 -22.55
C LYS A 20 8.60 -5.71 -21.19
N LEU A 21 7.39 -5.24 -20.90
CA LEU A 21 7.02 -4.65 -19.62
C LEU A 21 6.78 -5.70 -18.51
N LYS A 22 6.70 -7.00 -18.86
CA LYS A 22 6.53 -8.09 -17.89
C LYS A 22 7.80 -8.29 -17.07
N ILE A 23 7.64 -8.25 -15.76
CA ILE A 23 8.71 -8.62 -14.83
C ILE A 23 8.93 -10.13 -14.91
N LYS A 24 10.19 -10.55 -15.00
CA LYS A 24 10.54 -11.98 -15.01
C LYS A 24 10.11 -12.63 -13.69
N LYS A 25 9.52 -13.83 -13.79
CA LYS A 25 9.00 -14.57 -12.63
C LYS A 25 10.06 -14.85 -11.57
N SER A 26 11.29 -15.17 -11.98
CA SER A 26 12.44 -15.38 -11.08
C SER A 26 12.85 -14.11 -10.36
N GLU A 27 13.04 -12.99 -11.08
CA GLU A 27 13.39 -11.69 -10.49
C GLU A 27 12.34 -11.24 -9.48
N ARG A 28 11.05 -11.38 -9.83
CA ARG A 28 9.94 -11.12 -8.92
C ARG A 28 10.03 -12.00 -7.67
N SER A 29 10.28 -13.30 -7.82
CA SER A 29 10.35 -14.24 -6.70
C SER A 29 11.48 -13.88 -5.72
N ASN A 30 12.66 -13.56 -6.25
CA ASN A 30 13.83 -13.25 -5.43
C ASN A 30 13.62 -11.93 -4.67
N ALA A 31 13.17 -10.88 -5.36
CA ALA A 31 12.84 -9.60 -4.72
C ALA A 31 11.74 -9.77 -3.65
N SER A 32 10.71 -10.57 -3.94
CA SER A 32 9.65 -10.90 -2.98
C SER A 32 10.18 -11.57 -1.72
N SER A 33 11.10 -12.52 -1.87
CA SER A 33 11.67 -13.27 -0.74
C SER A 33 12.45 -12.33 0.17
N CYS A 34 13.32 -11.50 -0.43
CA CYS A 34 14.10 -10.48 0.27
C CYS A 34 13.19 -9.50 1.04
N VAL A 35 12.20 -8.91 0.36
CA VAL A 35 11.25 -7.96 0.95
C VAL A 35 10.48 -8.60 2.10
N ASN A 36 9.96 -9.82 1.93
CA ASN A 36 9.22 -10.50 3.00
C ASN A 36 10.10 -10.79 4.22
N ASN A 37 11.38 -11.16 4.03
CA ASN A 37 12.32 -11.40 5.12
C ASN A 37 12.59 -10.11 5.92
N ILE A 38 13.00 -9.05 5.24
CA ILE A 38 13.27 -7.73 5.85
C ILE A 38 12.01 -7.23 6.57
N THR A 39 10.89 -7.29 5.89
CA THR A 39 9.58 -6.90 6.44
C THR A 39 9.21 -7.69 7.70
N ALA A 40 9.54 -8.98 7.78
CA ALA A 40 9.29 -9.80 8.96
C ALA A 40 10.18 -9.40 10.14
N LYS A 41 11.47 -9.10 9.88
CA LYS A 41 12.42 -8.61 10.89
C LYS A 41 11.99 -7.25 11.44
N VAL A 42 11.64 -6.31 10.56
CA VAL A 42 11.12 -4.98 10.95
C VAL A 42 9.88 -5.10 11.82
N VAL A 43 8.89 -5.91 11.43
CA VAL A 43 7.68 -6.09 12.25
C VAL A 43 7.98 -6.76 13.59
N THR A 44 8.90 -7.72 13.62
CA THR A 44 9.29 -8.37 14.87
C THR A 44 9.90 -7.36 15.83
N HIS A 45 10.82 -6.52 15.34
CA HIS A 45 11.42 -5.42 16.11
C HIS A 45 10.37 -4.46 16.65
N LEU A 46 9.46 -3.98 15.78
CA LEU A 46 8.37 -3.08 16.16
C LEU A 46 7.50 -3.67 17.27
N LYS A 47 7.10 -4.94 17.15
CA LYS A 47 6.25 -5.59 18.15
C LYS A 47 6.94 -5.81 19.51
N GLN A 48 8.26 -6.00 19.51
CA GLN A 48 9.04 -6.28 20.71
C GLN A 48 9.44 -4.99 21.44
N ASN A 49 9.81 -3.95 20.69
CA ASN A 49 10.44 -2.75 21.25
C ASN A 49 9.52 -1.53 21.29
N VAL A 50 8.44 -1.50 20.49
CA VAL A 50 7.50 -0.38 20.45
C VAL A 50 6.15 -0.79 21.05
N ASN A 51 5.83 -0.24 22.22
CA ASN A 51 4.71 -0.69 23.05
C ASN A 51 3.34 -0.61 22.35
N TRP A 52 3.12 0.39 21.49
CA TRP A 52 1.87 0.61 20.76
C TRP A 52 1.82 -0.14 19.43
N CYS A 53 2.94 -0.71 18.98
CA CYS A 53 3.01 -1.53 17.77
C CYS A 53 2.71 -3.01 18.01
N LYS A 54 2.40 -3.45 19.24
CA LYS A 54 2.16 -4.87 19.55
C LYS A 54 1.11 -5.52 18.64
N ASP A 55 0.03 -4.78 18.38
CA ASP A 55 -1.10 -5.21 17.56
C ASP A 55 -1.00 -4.73 16.10
N ILE A 56 0.21 -4.40 15.62
CA ILE A 56 0.41 -3.97 14.24
C ILE A 56 0.05 -5.09 13.26
N GLU A 57 -0.87 -4.76 12.35
CA GLU A 57 -1.40 -5.67 11.35
C GLU A 57 -0.81 -5.39 9.96
N ARG A 58 -0.74 -6.42 9.13
CA ARG A 58 -0.38 -6.31 7.72
C ARG A 58 -1.60 -5.96 6.89
N LEU A 59 -1.55 -4.85 6.17
CA LEU A 59 -2.49 -4.59 5.08
C LEU A 59 -1.88 -5.09 3.77
N ARG A 60 -2.55 -6.05 3.12
CA ARG A 60 -2.08 -6.62 1.85
C ARG A 60 -2.49 -5.71 0.69
N THR A 61 -1.90 -4.54 0.56
CA THR A 61 -2.21 -3.54 -0.49
C THR A 61 -0.94 -3.03 -1.15
N GLY A 62 -1.04 -2.51 -2.37
CA GLY A 62 0.09 -2.00 -3.14
C GLY A 62 0.30 -2.76 -4.44
N SER A 63 0.97 -2.11 -5.38
CA SER A 63 1.19 -2.57 -6.76
C SER A 63 1.72 -4.00 -6.82
N TYR A 64 2.65 -4.35 -5.91
CA TYR A 64 3.18 -5.70 -5.74
C TYR A 64 2.09 -6.77 -5.53
N TYR A 65 1.09 -6.51 -4.68
CA TYR A 65 0.01 -7.47 -4.37
C TYR A 65 -1.13 -7.44 -5.38
N GLU A 66 -1.15 -6.42 -6.23
CA GLU A 66 -2.15 -6.19 -7.27
C GLU A 66 -1.69 -6.74 -8.62
N ASN A 67 -0.41 -7.17 -8.73
CA ASN A 67 0.27 -7.44 -10.00
C ASN A 67 0.25 -6.20 -10.93
N VAL A 68 0.29 -5.03 -10.27
CA VAL A 68 0.39 -3.62 -10.67
C VAL A 68 1.70 -3.10 -11.28
N LYS A 69 2.77 -3.86 -11.06
CA LYS A 69 4.14 -3.37 -11.26
C LYS A 69 4.64 -3.86 -12.62
N ILE A 70 5.17 -2.94 -13.40
CA ILE A 70 5.75 -3.16 -14.73
C ILE A 70 7.24 -2.80 -14.71
N CYS A 71 7.98 -3.31 -15.70
CA CYS A 71 9.42 -3.11 -15.88
C CYS A 71 10.28 -3.81 -14.81
N GLU A 72 10.33 -3.30 -13.59
CA GLU A 72 11.25 -3.78 -12.55
C GLU A 72 10.56 -3.95 -11.18
N PRO A 73 10.94 -4.96 -10.38
CA PRO A 73 10.47 -5.14 -9.02
C PRO A 73 11.37 -4.38 -8.04
N ASP A 74 11.47 -3.06 -8.21
CA ASP A 74 12.40 -2.16 -7.51
C ASP A 74 11.74 -1.34 -6.38
N GLU A 75 10.41 -1.29 -6.33
CA GLU A 75 9.66 -0.54 -5.31
C GLU A 75 8.55 -1.41 -4.70
N PHE A 76 8.47 -1.40 -3.37
CA PHE A 76 7.53 -2.20 -2.60
C PHE A 76 6.83 -1.38 -1.51
N ASP A 77 5.53 -1.17 -1.68
CA ASP A 77 4.69 -0.61 -0.63
C ASP A 77 4.33 -1.67 0.42
N VAL A 78 4.71 -1.42 1.67
CA VAL A 78 4.36 -2.25 2.83
C VAL A 78 3.49 -1.45 3.78
N MET A 79 2.18 -1.57 3.61
CA MET A 79 1.24 -0.91 4.51
C MET A 79 1.05 -1.72 5.81
N ARG A 80 1.11 -1.00 6.93
CA ARG A 80 0.93 -1.49 8.28
C ARG A 80 -0.16 -0.70 8.97
N SER A 81 -1.01 -1.37 9.74
CA SER A 81 -2.12 -0.71 10.41
C SER A 81 -2.23 -1.06 11.87
N ILE A 82 -2.48 -0.05 12.71
CA ILE A 82 -2.88 -0.24 14.10
C ILE A 82 -4.40 -0.17 14.19
N PRO A 83 -5.08 -1.17 14.76
CA PRO A 83 -6.52 -1.09 14.98
C PRO A 83 -6.83 0.02 15.98
N VAL A 84 -7.77 0.89 15.61
CA VAL A 84 -8.35 1.90 16.50
C VAL A 84 -9.85 1.64 16.62
N ASP A 85 -10.32 1.51 17.86
CA ASP A 85 -11.74 1.36 18.17
C ASP A 85 -12.28 2.66 18.80
N VAL A 86 -13.60 2.79 18.81
CA VAL A 86 -14.37 3.81 19.53
C VAL A 86 -13.98 3.85 21.02
N ALA A 87 -13.39 2.78 21.54
CA ALA A 87 -12.82 2.71 22.88
C ALA A 87 -11.77 3.80 23.16
N LEU A 88 -11.02 4.28 22.17
CA LEU A 88 -10.09 5.41 22.35
C LEU A 88 -10.84 6.69 22.79
N LYS A 89 -12.07 6.90 22.31
CA LYS A 89 -12.94 8.00 22.77
C LYS A 89 -13.51 7.76 24.17
N ARG A 90 -13.74 6.51 24.56
CA ARG A 90 -14.40 6.14 25.82
C ARG A 90 -13.43 5.98 27.00
N HIS A 91 -12.26 5.41 26.76
CA HIS A 91 -11.22 5.12 27.76
C HIS A 91 -9.81 5.35 27.17
N PRO A 92 -9.44 6.61 26.88
CA PRO A 92 -8.15 6.92 26.25
C PRO A 92 -6.98 6.33 27.06
N ASN A 93 -6.98 6.50 28.38
CA ASN A 93 -5.88 6.10 29.28
C ASN A 93 -5.55 4.59 29.31
N LYS A 94 -6.42 3.73 28.75
CA LYS A 94 -6.18 2.27 28.67
C LYS A 94 -5.59 1.83 27.32
N HIS A 95 -5.55 2.72 26.33
CA HIS A 95 -5.05 2.42 24.99
C HIS A 95 -3.59 2.85 24.84
N ALA A 96 -2.76 2.05 24.18
CA ALA A 96 -1.33 2.36 23.99
C ALA A 96 -1.11 3.67 23.19
N LEU A 97 -2.08 4.06 22.35
CA LEU A 97 -2.05 5.29 21.57
C LEU A 97 -2.41 6.57 22.35
N HIS A 98 -2.78 6.49 23.63
CA HIS A 98 -3.18 7.68 24.40
C HIS A 98 -2.10 8.76 24.46
N ARG A 99 -0.83 8.34 24.41
CA ARG A 99 0.34 9.23 24.45
C ARG A 99 0.46 10.14 23.24
N PHE A 100 -0.20 9.80 22.13
CA PHE A 100 -0.21 10.57 20.90
C PHE A 100 -1.47 11.45 20.79
N LEU A 101 -2.30 11.53 21.84
CA LEU A 101 -3.47 12.40 21.81
C LEU A 101 -3.06 13.84 22.07
N ASN A 102 -3.52 14.76 21.22
CA ASN A 102 -3.45 16.20 21.48
C ASN A 102 -4.59 16.65 22.44
N GLU A 103 -4.68 17.96 22.67
CA GLU A 103 -5.69 18.58 23.53
C GLU A 103 -7.14 18.29 23.09
N ASP A 104 -7.39 18.20 21.78
CA ASP A 104 -8.72 17.92 21.20
C ASP A 104 -9.08 16.42 21.14
N LYS A 105 -8.20 15.56 21.69
CA LYS A 105 -8.31 14.09 21.70
C LYS A 105 -8.25 13.45 20.30
N THR A 106 -7.59 14.09 19.34
CA THR A 106 -7.18 13.46 18.08
C THR A 106 -5.76 12.92 18.18
N ILE A 107 -5.46 11.88 17.39
CA ILE A 107 -4.12 11.29 17.36
C ILE A 107 -3.23 12.18 16.49
N GLN A 108 -2.10 12.62 17.03
CA GLN A 108 -1.06 13.33 16.29
C GLN A 108 -0.33 12.35 15.35
N ALA A 109 -0.47 12.55 14.05
CA ALA A 109 0.12 11.68 13.05
C ALA A 109 1.64 11.88 12.95
N SER A 110 2.11 13.11 13.16
CA SER A 110 3.53 13.47 13.12
C SER A 110 4.34 12.78 14.21
N GLU A 111 3.91 12.86 15.46
CA GLU A 111 4.57 12.22 16.61
C GLU A 111 4.62 10.70 16.45
N MET A 112 3.47 10.09 16.10
CA MET A 112 3.35 8.65 15.91
C MET A 112 4.23 8.17 14.73
N LEU A 113 4.28 8.94 13.63
CA LEU A 113 5.14 8.62 12.48
C LEU A 113 6.63 8.82 12.80
N SER A 114 6.98 9.79 13.64
CA SER A 114 8.37 9.98 14.08
C SER A 114 8.86 8.78 14.88
N GLU A 115 8.11 8.36 15.90
CA GLU A 115 8.47 7.19 16.72
C GLU A 115 8.51 5.91 15.86
N PHE A 116 7.57 5.77 14.91
CA PHE A 116 7.60 4.67 13.94
C PHE A 116 8.85 4.69 13.07
N ARG A 117 9.25 5.87 12.58
CA ARG A 117 10.44 6.03 11.73
C ARG A 117 11.71 5.67 12.49
N ASP A 118 11.85 6.14 13.72
CA ASP A 118 13.02 5.88 14.55
C ASP A 118 13.16 4.38 14.81
N ALA A 119 12.07 3.71 15.18
CA ALA A 119 12.05 2.27 15.38
C ALA A 119 12.34 1.47 14.10
N VAL A 120 11.85 1.91 12.93
CA VAL A 120 12.22 1.28 11.64
C VAL A 120 13.69 1.52 11.33
N LYS A 121 14.24 2.71 11.61
CA LYS A 121 15.65 3.02 11.36
C LYS A 121 16.59 2.19 12.21
N GLU A 122 16.24 1.90 13.46
CA GLU A 122 17.01 0.98 14.32
C GLU A 122 17.21 -0.41 13.70
N THR A 123 16.32 -0.83 12.80
CA THR A 123 16.44 -2.13 12.12
C THR A 123 17.64 -2.23 11.19
N GLU A 124 18.24 -1.10 10.76
CA GLU A 124 19.53 -1.11 10.05
C GLU A 124 20.60 -1.86 10.84
N THR A 125 20.64 -1.66 12.16
CA THR A 125 21.61 -2.35 13.04
C THR A 125 21.31 -3.84 13.19
N ILE A 126 20.03 -4.22 13.12
CA ILE A 126 19.57 -5.62 13.21
C ILE A 126 19.84 -6.36 11.91
N LEU A 127 19.78 -5.65 10.79
CA LEU A 127 19.98 -6.15 9.44
C LEU A 127 21.44 -5.94 8.98
N TYR A 128 22.41 -5.87 9.88
CA TYR A 128 23.83 -5.58 9.59
C TYR A 128 24.49 -6.49 8.55
N TYR A 129 23.91 -7.67 8.30
CA TYR A 129 24.36 -8.64 7.31
C TYR A 129 23.78 -8.38 5.90
N ILE A 130 22.95 -7.34 5.74
CA ILE A 130 22.38 -6.88 4.47
C ILE A 130 22.76 -5.40 4.33
N ASP A 131 23.13 -4.97 3.13
CA ASP A 131 23.32 -3.55 2.81
C ASP A 131 21.96 -2.85 2.75
N VAL A 132 21.52 -2.34 3.92
CA VAL A 132 20.24 -1.66 4.15
C VAL A 132 20.49 -0.26 4.68
N SER A 133 19.81 0.72 4.10
CA SER A 133 19.81 2.10 4.61
C SER A 133 18.42 2.72 4.60
N CYS A 134 18.08 3.51 5.61
CA CYS A 134 16.85 4.29 5.64
C CYS A 134 17.08 5.63 4.94
N HIS A 135 16.21 5.95 3.98
CA HIS A 135 16.26 7.25 3.31
C HIS A 135 16.11 8.40 4.30
N LYS A 136 16.58 9.59 3.92
CA LYS A 136 16.25 10.81 4.66
C LYS A 136 14.75 11.08 4.63
N LYS A 137 14.19 11.67 5.69
CA LYS A 137 12.78 12.06 5.76
C LYS A 137 12.45 12.99 4.59
N LYS A 138 11.66 12.52 3.63
CA LYS A 138 11.16 13.35 2.53
C LYS A 138 10.01 14.22 3.08
N PRO A 139 10.01 15.54 2.83
CA PRO A 139 8.90 16.40 3.23
C PRO A 139 7.58 15.86 2.69
N ARG A 140 6.55 15.81 3.53
CA ARG A 140 5.18 15.38 3.18
C ARG A 140 5.03 13.90 2.78
N CYS A 141 6.07 13.08 2.87
CA CYS A 141 5.98 11.65 2.59
C CYS A 141 5.58 10.88 3.87
N PRO A 142 4.50 10.08 3.85
CA PRO A 142 4.09 9.28 4.99
C PRO A 142 4.84 7.95 5.13
N ALA A 143 5.65 7.59 4.13
CA ALA A 143 6.39 6.35 4.12
C ALA A 143 7.77 6.48 4.78
N VAL A 144 8.18 5.41 5.45
CA VAL A 144 9.56 5.19 5.86
C VAL A 144 10.20 4.24 4.85
N THR A 145 11.01 4.77 3.95
CA THR A 145 11.65 4.02 2.87
C THR A 145 12.97 3.41 3.34
N LEU A 146 13.08 2.08 3.26
CA LEU A 146 14.34 1.37 3.33
C LEU A 146 14.86 1.09 1.92
N GLU A 147 16.12 1.38 1.66
CA GLU A 147 16.84 0.99 0.47
C GLU A 147 17.68 -0.24 0.78
N VAL A 148 17.61 -1.24 -0.07
CA VAL A 148 18.23 -2.55 0.14
C VAL A 148 18.96 -2.95 -1.12
N LYS A 149 20.26 -3.24 -1.01
CA LYS A 149 21.04 -3.78 -2.11
C LYS A 149 21.01 -5.31 -2.06
N MET A 150 20.48 -5.92 -3.11
CA MET A 150 20.39 -7.37 -3.23
C MET A 150 21.75 -7.97 -3.62
N GLU A 151 22.24 -8.92 -2.83
CA GLU A 151 23.53 -9.58 -3.08
C GLU A 151 23.53 -10.38 -4.40
N GLU A 152 22.41 -11.03 -4.73
CA GLU A 152 22.34 -11.96 -5.87
C GLU A 152 22.56 -11.30 -7.24
N ASN A 153 22.15 -10.05 -7.41
CA ASN A 153 22.16 -9.36 -8.70
C ASN A 153 22.66 -7.91 -8.64
N GLY A 154 23.08 -7.44 -7.46
CA GLY A 154 23.55 -6.07 -7.23
C GLY A 154 22.47 -4.99 -7.40
N LYS A 155 21.21 -5.37 -7.66
CA LYS A 155 20.10 -4.42 -7.83
C LYS A 155 19.71 -3.84 -6.48
N THR A 156 19.23 -2.62 -6.52
CA THR A 156 18.72 -1.92 -5.34
C THR A 156 17.20 -1.96 -5.37
N ILE A 157 16.57 -2.28 -4.24
CA ILE A 157 15.13 -2.23 -4.06
C ILE A 157 14.79 -1.23 -2.95
N SER A 158 13.65 -0.58 -3.09
CA SER A 158 13.09 0.33 -2.10
C SER A 158 11.84 -0.29 -1.46
N ILE A 159 11.75 -0.21 -0.14
CA ILE A 159 10.65 -0.75 0.65
C ILE A 159 10.02 0.38 1.45
N ASP A 160 8.83 0.81 1.04
CA ASP A 160 8.08 1.90 1.63
C ASP A 160 7.15 1.38 2.73
N PHE A 161 7.57 1.54 4.00
CA PHE A 161 6.72 1.23 5.14
C PHE A 161 5.74 2.37 5.40
N VAL A 162 4.46 2.12 5.13
CA VAL A 162 3.37 3.08 5.35
C VAL A 162 2.59 2.70 6.59
N LEU A 163 2.60 3.58 7.60
CA LEU A 163 1.78 3.42 8.80
C LEU A 163 0.37 3.97 8.56
N GLY A 164 -0.63 3.24 9.05
CA GLY A 164 -2.00 3.71 9.10
C GLY A 164 -2.75 3.26 10.35
N LEU A 165 -3.93 3.84 10.53
CA LEU A 165 -4.91 3.45 11.53
C LEU A 165 -6.05 2.72 10.84
N LYS A 166 -6.43 1.56 11.38
CA LYS A 166 -7.57 0.78 10.89
C LYS A 166 -8.77 1.10 11.76
N VAL A 167 -9.74 1.81 11.19
CA VAL A 167 -10.94 2.21 11.92
C VAL A 167 -11.98 1.10 11.82
N HIS A 168 -12.18 0.41 12.94
CA HIS A 168 -13.16 -0.66 13.06
C HIS A 168 -14.55 -0.10 13.42
N ARG A 169 -15.60 -0.80 12.96
CA ARG A 169 -17.01 -0.62 13.41
C ARG A 169 -17.63 0.76 13.14
N ALA A 170 -16.95 1.63 12.37
CA ALA A 170 -17.53 2.85 11.84
C ALA A 170 -17.99 2.62 10.41
N SER A 171 -19.16 3.16 10.06
CA SER A 171 -19.50 3.38 8.65
C SER A 171 -18.43 4.27 8.01
N TRP A 172 -18.21 4.10 6.71
CA TRP A 172 -17.37 5.05 5.99
C TRP A 172 -17.90 6.48 6.18
N PRO A 173 -17.01 7.50 6.19
CA PRO A 173 -17.41 8.87 6.47
C PRO A 173 -18.47 9.40 5.50
N ASP A 174 -19.32 10.29 5.99
CA ASP A 174 -20.49 10.77 5.27
C ASP A 174 -20.18 11.42 3.93
N PHE A 175 -19.04 12.09 3.80
CA PHE A 175 -18.61 12.68 2.52
C PHE A 175 -18.27 11.63 1.44
N THR A 176 -18.19 10.34 1.79
CA THR A 176 -18.02 9.23 0.84
C THR A 176 -19.35 8.67 0.32
N LYS A 177 -20.50 9.20 0.78
CA LYS A 177 -21.84 8.71 0.41
C LYS A 177 -22.07 8.76 -1.11
N ASP A 178 -21.76 9.90 -1.72
CA ASP A 178 -21.98 10.16 -3.15
C ASP A 178 -20.88 9.59 -4.05
N GLY A 179 -19.77 9.16 -3.46
CA GLY A 179 -18.68 8.49 -4.14
C GLY A 179 -18.94 7.00 -4.38
N PHE A 180 -17.93 6.33 -4.95
CA PHE A 180 -17.89 4.88 -5.11
C PHE A 180 -19.10 4.32 -5.88
N LYS A 181 -19.24 4.74 -7.14
CA LYS A 181 -20.37 4.44 -8.04
C LYS A 181 -20.09 3.18 -8.87
N ILE A 182 -20.18 2.01 -8.26
CA ILE A 182 -19.92 0.70 -8.91
C ILE A 182 -21.19 -0.14 -9.12
N GLU A 183 -22.37 0.40 -8.83
CA GLU A 183 -23.64 -0.34 -8.81
C GLU A 183 -24.03 -0.91 -10.16
N THR A 184 -23.76 -0.18 -11.24
CA THR A 184 -24.03 -0.62 -12.62
C THR A 184 -22.90 -1.48 -13.19
N TRP A 185 -21.77 -1.56 -12.50
CA TRP A 185 -20.58 -2.29 -12.93
C TRP A 185 -20.40 -3.60 -12.17
N LEU A 186 -20.13 -3.54 -10.87
CA LEU A 186 -19.90 -4.70 -10.00
C LEU A 186 -21.15 -5.08 -9.18
N GLY A 187 -22.17 -4.23 -9.19
CA GLY A 187 -23.45 -4.49 -8.53
C GLY A 187 -23.57 -3.86 -7.14
N LYS A 188 -24.82 -3.64 -6.73
CA LYS A 188 -25.17 -3.07 -5.41
C LYS A 188 -24.67 -3.93 -4.24
N LYS A 189 -24.68 -5.27 -4.40
CA LYS A 189 -24.23 -6.21 -3.37
C LYS A 189 -22.73 -6.08 -3.08
N GLU A 190 -21.90 -5.99 -4.12
CA GLU A 190 -20.45 -5.79 -3.94
C GLU A 190 -20.14 -4.43 -3.34
N LYS A 191 -20.85 -3.36 -3.76
CA LYS A 191 -20.76 -2.04 -3.11
C LYS A 191 -21.05 -2.11 -1.62
N ALA A 192 -22.15 -2.76 -1.23
CA ALA A 192 -22.51 -2.93 0.17
C ALA A 192 -21.42 -3.71 0.93
N ASN A 193 -20.96 -4.85 0.39
CA ASN A 193 -19.92 -5.67 1.02
C ASN A 193 -18.62 -4.89 1.25
N MET A 194 -18.20 -4.07 0.29
CA MET A 194 -16.99 -3.25 0.42
C MET A 194 -17.19 -2.10 1.42
N LYS A 195 -18.35 -1.43 1.43
CA LYS A 195 -18.66 -0.37 2.40
C LYS A 195 -18.78 -0.85 3.86
N HIS A 196 -19.02 -2.14 4.09
CA HIS A 196 -19.01 -2.74 5.44
C HIS A 196 -17.60 -3.07 5.95
N ARG A 197 -16.58 -2.99 5.10
CA ARG A 197 -15.18 -3.19 5.52
C ARG A 197 -14.66 -1.94 6.23
N PRO A 198 -13.67 -2.08 7.14
CA PRO A 198 -13.03 -0.94 7.79
C PRO A 198 -12.41 0.00 6.75
N PHE A 199 -12.28 1.28 7.09
CA PHE A 199 -11.46 2.21 6.33
C PHE A 199 -10.15 2.49 7.07
N TYR A 200 -9.17 3.00 6.34
CA TYR A 200 -7.85 3.27 6.87
C TYR A 200 -7.57 4.76 6.85
N LEU A 201 -6.81 5.22 7.82
CA LEU A 201 -6.26 6.56 7.88
C LEU A 201 -4.75 6.45 7.75
N VAL A 202 -4.14 7.14 6.81
CA VAL A 202 -2.69 7.23 6.66
C VAL A 202 -2.25 8.64 7.01
N SER A 203 -1.11 8.78 7.67
CA SER A 203 -0.56 10.09 7.98
C SER A 203 -0.39 10.90 6.69
N LYS A 204 -0.65 12.19 6.74
CA LYS A 204 -0.39 13.11 5.63
C LYS A 204 -0.20 14.51 6.18
N TYR A 205 0.84 15.16 5.69
CA TYR A 205 1.09 16.56 5.98
C TYR A 205 0.35 17.41 4.96
N GLU A 206 -0.57 18.28 5.41
CA GLU A 206 -1.28 19.22 4.54
C GLU A 206 -0.75 20.65 4.77
N GLY A 207 -0.27 21.33 3.73
CA GLY A 207 0.31 22.67 3.89
C GLY A 207 1.39 23.01 2.85
N LYS A 208 1.75 24.30 2.79
CA LYS A 208 2.76 24.84 1.85
C LYS A 208 4.11 25.18 2.49
N GLY A 209 4.26 25.15 3.81
CA GLY A 209 5.55 25.49 4.41
C GLY A 209 6.53 24.33 4.51
N HIS A 210 7.76 24.69 4.86
CA HIS A 210 8.93 23.80 4.81
C HIS A 210 9.24 23.12 6.15
N ALA A 211 8.55 23.48 7.23
CA ALA A 211 8.72 22.91 8.57
C ALA A 211 7.35 22.52 9.19
N GLU A 212 7.35 21.55 10.11
CA GLU A 212 6.17 21.06 10.85
C GLU A 212 5.45 22.17 11.65
N HIS A 213 6.06 23.35 11.80
CA HIS A 213 5.48 24.52 12.46
C HIS A 213 5.07 25.66 11.53
N ASP A 214 5.29 25.54 10.22
CA ASP A 214 5.12 26.64 9.27
C ASP A 214 3.95 26.34 8.31
N GLY A 215 2.73 26.39 8.82
CA GLY A 215 1.52 26.18 7.99
C GLY A 215 1.34 24.77 7.43
N VAL A 216 1.94 23.76 8.08
CA VAL A 216 1.69 22.33 7.84
C VAL A 216 0.79 21.79 8.95
N THR A 217 -0.41 21.36 8.60
CA THR A 217 -1.36 20.72 9.51
C THR A 217 -1.05 19.23 9.60
N ASP A 218 -0.92 18.75 10.83
CA ASP A 218 -0.86 17.34 11.15
C ASP A 218 -2.23 16.70 10.89
N ALA A 219 -2.31 15.85 9.86
CA ALA A 219 -3.57 15.35 9.35
C ALA A 219 -3.51 13.85 9.01
N TRP A 220 -4.70 13.26 8.98
CA TRP A 220 -4.93 11.91 8.54
C TRP A 220 -5.71 11.92 7.21
N ARG A 221 -5.19 11.26 6.20
CA ARG A 221 -5.89 11.05 4.92
C ARG A 221 -6.57 9.68 4.93
N ILE A 222 -7.80 9.60 4.44
CA ILE A 222 -8.45 8.32 4.19
C ILE A 222 -7.70 7.53 3.11
N SER A 223 -7.55 6.23 3.34
CA SER A 223 -7.04 5.27 2.38
C SER A 223 -8.04 4.14 2.16
N PHE A 224 -8.35 3.90 0.89
CA PHE A 224 -9.17 2.78 0.41
C PHE A 224 -8.36 1.79 -0.43
N SER A 225 -7.03 1.74 -0.29
CA SER A 225 -6.17 0.86 -1.11
C SER A 225 -6.59 -0.61 -1.07
N HIS A 226 -7.18 -1.07 0.04
CA HIS A 226 -7.69 -2.44 0.16
C HIS A 226 -8.98 -2.67 -0.66
N VAL A 227 -9.80 -1.64 -0.87
CA VAL A 227 -10.97 -1.66 -1.74
C VAL A 227 -10.53 -1.53 -3.18
N GLU A 228 -9.64 -0.59 -3.49
CA GLU A 228 -9.06 -0.39 -4.83
C GLU A 228 -8.45 -1.69 -5.34
N LYS A 229 -7.64 -2.37 -4.52
CA LYS A 229 -7.12 -3.70 -4.80
C LYS A 229 -8.20 -4.71 -5.17
N GLU A 230 -9.32 -4.70 -4.45
CA GLU A 230 -10.40 -5.66 -4.68
C GLU A 230 -11.18 -5.33 -5.95
N ILE A 231 -11.39 -4.05 -6.26
CA ILE A 231 -11.94 -3.59 -7.55
C ILE A 231 -11.02 -4.03 -8.68
N LEU A 232 -9.71 -3.81 -8.54
CA LEU A 232 -8.72 -4.28 -9.50
C LEU A 232 -8.86 -5.80 -9.68
N LYS A 233 -8.89 -6.59 -8.61
CA LYS A 233 -9.03 -8.05 -8.71
C LYS A 233 -10.36 -8.50 -9.29
N ARG A 234 -11.43 -7.74 -9.09
CA ARG A 234 -12.81 -8.03 -9.51
C ARG A 234 -13.33 -6.94 -10.44
N HIS A 235 -12.59 -6.68 -11.51
CA HIS A 235 -12.87 -5.60 -12.48
C HIS A 235 -13.90 -6.02 -13.54
N GLY A 236 -14.14 -7.32 -13.73
CA GLY A 236 -15.12 -7.77 -14.70
C GLY A 236 -16.54 -7.57 -14.22
N HIS A 237 -17.44 -7.25 -15.14
CA HIS A 237 -18.88 -7.40 -14.89
C HIS A 237 -19.24 -8.88 -14.66
N SER A 238 -18.64 -9.78 -15.46
CA SER A 238 -18.67 -11.21 -15.18
C SER A 238 -17.69 -11.57 -14.05
N LYS A 239 -18.13 -12.44 -13.14
CA LYS A 239 -17.29 -12.98 -12.06
C LYS A 239 -16.11 -13.80 -12.58
N THR A 240 -16.24 -14.40 -13.76
CA THR A 240 -15.20 -15.23 -14.38
C THR A 240 -14.22 -14.44 -15.24
N CYS A 241 -14.35 -13.10 -15.31
CA CYS A 241 -13.46 -12.26 -16.11
C CYS A 241 -12.00 -12.45 -15.71
N CYS A 242 -11.15 -12.78 -16.67
CA CYS A 242 -9.73 -13.07 -16.49
C CYS A 242 -9.40 -14.31 -15.63
N GLU A 243 -10.39 -15.12 -15.23
CA GLU A 243 -10.18 -16.43 -14.60
C GLU A 243 -9.74 -17.50 -15.61
N ASP A 244 -9.49 -18.72 -15.15
CA ASP A 244 -8.93 -19.79 -15.99
C ASP A 244 -9.97 -20.35 -16.98
N VAL A 245 -11.25 -20.34 -16.58
CA VAL A 245 -12.40 -20.79 -17.40
C VAL A 245 -13.17 -19.64 -18.07
N GLY A 246 -12.71 -18.39 -17.91
CA GLY A 246 -13.40 -17.21 -18.41
C GLY A 246 -12.64 -16.45 -19.49
N TYR A 247 -13.32 -15.48 -20.09
CA TYR A 247 -12.74 -14.63 -21.14
C TYR A 247 -11.70 -13.68 -20.54
N LYS A 248 -10.61 -13.46 -21.29
CA LYS A 248 -9.60 -12.45 -20.94
C LYS A 248 -10.05 -11.07 -21.41
N CYS A 249 -9.72 -10.02 -20.66
CA CYS A 249 -10.00 -8.63 -21.04
C CYS A 249 -8.73 -7.77 -21.03
N CYS A 250 -8.82 -6.58 -21.61
CA CYS A 250 -7.70 -5.64 -21.71
C CYS A 250 -7.70 -4.54 -20.64
N GLN A 251 -8.65 -4.53 -19.70
CA GLN A 251 -8.65 -3.54 -18.61
C GLN A 251 -7.35 -3.58 -17.80
N TYR A 252 -6.74 -4.78 -17.66
CA TYR A 252 -5.40 -4.94 -17.13
C TYR A 252 -4.29 -4.79 -18.16
N LEU A 253 -4.50 -5.04 -19.45
CA LEU A 253 -3.44 -4.84 -20.47
C LEU A 253 -2.97 -3.37 -20.52
N PHE A 254 -3.85 -2.42 -20.17
CA PHE A 254 -3.51 -1.00 -20.04
C PHE A 254 -3.05 -0.57 -18.64
N CYS A 255 -3.04 -1.45 -17.64
CA CYS A 255 -2.67 -1.11 -16.26
C CYS A 255 -1.55 -1.98 -15.67
N SER A 256 -1.44 -3.26 -16.03
CA SER A 256 -0.28 -4.13 -15.83
C SER A 256 -0.44 -5.46 -16.53
N SER A 257 0.57 -5.79 -17.32
CA SER A 257 0.76 -7.02 -18.08
C SER A 257 0.21 -8.28 -17.38
N CYS A 258 -0.83 -8.85 -17.97
CA CYS A 258 -1.49 -10.13 -17.65
C CYS A 258 -0.90 -10.92 -16.48
N ALA A 259 -1.58 -10.86 -15.34
CA ALA A 259 -1.46 -11.87 -14.31
C ALA A 259 -1.77 -13.27 -14.89
N LYS A 260 -0.82 -14.19 -14.65
CA LYS A 260 -0.77 -15.63 -15.00
C LYS A 260 -0.19 -15.98 -16.38
N LEU A 261 1.13 -16.19 -16.40
CA LEU A 261 1.82 -17.48 -16.61
C LEU A 261 2.99 -17.58 -15.59
#